data_AF-A0A800BR06-F1
#
_entry.id   AF-A0A800BR06-F1
#
_cell.length_a   1.000
_cell.length_b   1.000
_cell.length_c   1.000
_cell.angle_alpha   90.00
_cell.angle_beta   90.00
_cell.angle_gamma   90.00
#
_symmetry.space_group_name_H-M   'P 1'
#
loop_
_entity.id
_entity.type
_entity.pdbx_description
1 polymer ?
#
loop_
_entity_poly.entity_id
_entity_poly.type
_entity_poly.pdbx_seq_one_letter_code
_entity_poly.pdbx_strand_id
1 'polypeptide(L)'
;MDSYQESLRWMKDARDCYHRSQRCFSQEDWRGTVQNAQFAIELSVKAIMAFFEEPDWTHRPDGQLRRIVEERREEMRERFDEPR
;
A
#
# COMPACT_ATOMS: atom_id res chain seq x y z
N MET A 1 -0.31 -16.64 -8.37
CA MET A 1 0.03 -15.36 -9.02
C MET A 1 1.38 -14.93 -8.47
N ASP A 2 2.29 -14.42 -9.29
CA ASP A 2 3.61 -13.97 -8.81
C ASP A 2 3.43 -12.76 -7.87
N SER A 3 3.96 -12.85 -6.65
CA SER A 3 3.90 -11.80 -5.61
C SER A 3 4.36 -10.45 -6.14
N TYR A 4 5.34 -10.44 -7.05
CA TYR A 4 5.80 -9.22 -7.69
C TYR A 4 4.75 -8.61 -8.63
N GLN A 5 4.10 -9.43 -9.45
CA GLN A 5 3.01 -8.97 -10.33
C GLN A 5 1.82 -8.44 -9.52
N GLU A 6 1.49 -9.09 -8.42
CA GLU A 6 0.41 -8.66 -7.54
C GLU A 6 0.74 -7.32 -6.86
N SER A 7 1.99 -7.13 -6.41
CA SER A 7 2.46 -5.84 -5.90
C SER A 7 2.34 -4.72 -6.94
N LEU A 8 2.76 -4.97 -8.17
CA LEU A 8 2.63 -3.99 -9.26
C LEU A 8 1.17 -3.63 -9.55
N ARG A 9 0.26 -4.61 -9.47
CA ARG A 9 -1.18 -4.39 -9.63
C ARG A 9 -1.71 -3.42 -8.57
N TRP A 10 -1.44 -3.67 -7.29
CA TRP A 10 -1.84 -2.79 -6.20
C TRP A 10 -1.20 -1.40 -6.31
N MET A 11 0.07 -1.32 -6.72
CA MET A 11 0.77 -0.06 -6.91
C MET A 11 0.15 0.78 -8.03
N LYS A 12 -0.31 0.13 -9.11
CA LYS A 12 -1.05 0.79 -10.19
C LYS A 12 -2.35 1.40 -9.65
N ASP A 13 -3.13 0.63 -8.90
CA ASP A 13 -4.42 1.10 -8.35
C ASP A 13 -4.19 2.26 -7.35
N ALA A 14 -3.16 2.18 -6.52
CA ALA A 14 -2.76 3.26 -5.61
C ALA A 14 -2.44 4.56 -6.36
N ARG A 15 -1.70 4.46 -7.48
CA ARG A 15 -1.35 5.60 -8.34
C ARG A 15 -2.59 6.20 -9.00
N ASP A 16 -3.52 5.38 -9.47
CA ASP A 16 -4.76 5.83 -10.06
C ASP A 16 -5.61 6.61 -9.03
N CYS A 17 -5.67 6.14 -7.78
CA CYS A 17 -6.30 6.87 -6.67
C CYS A 17 -5.58 8.20 -6.36
N TYR A 18 -4.25 8.22 -6.35
CA TYR A 18 -3.50 9.45 -6.13
C TYR A 18 -3.80 10.51 -7.20
N HIS A 19 -3.74 10.15 -8.48
CA HIS A 19 -4.08 11.08 -9.57
C HIS A 19 -5.52 11.57 -9.50
N ARG A 20 -6.47 10.71 -9.10
CA ARG A 20 -7.87 11.12 -8.86
C ARG A 20 -7.98 12.11 -7.71
N SER A 21 -7.26 11.89 -6.61
CA SER A 21 -7.23 12.83 -5.48
C SER A 21 -6.76 14.22 -5.91
N GLN A 22 -5.70 14.30 -6.72
CA GLN A 22 -5.20 15.55 -7.28
C GLN A 22 -6.21 16.24 -8.19
N ARG A 23 -6.92 15.46 -9.04
CA ARG A 23 -7.96 15.99 -9.92
C ARG A 23 -9.17 16.53 -9.14
N CYS A 24 -9.63 15.81 -8.11
CA CYS A 24 -10.70 16.31 -7.22
C CYS A 24 -10.25 17.61 -6.52
N PHE A 25 -8.99 17.66 -6.07
CA PHE A 25 -8.44 18.84 -5.40
C PHE A 25 -8.43 20.06 -6.32
N SER A 26 -8.02 19.89 -7.59
CA SER A 26 -8.04 20.98 -8.57
C SER A 26 -9.45 21.43 -8.98
N GLN A 27 -10.48 20.67 -8.61
CA GLN A 27 -11.90 20.98 -8.83
C GLN A 27 -12.62 21.42 -7.55
N GLU A 28 -11.88 21.62 -6.44
CA GLU A 28 -12.42 21.95 -5.11
C GLU A 28 -13.40 20.89 -4.56
N ASP A 29 -13.37 19.67 -5.10
CA ASP A 29 -14.11 18.52 -4.56
C ASP A 29 -13.34 17.91 -3.37
N TRP A 30 -13.47 18.56 -2.21
CA TRP A 30 -12.76 18.16 -0.98
C TRP A 30 -13.10 16.74 -0.53
N ARG A 31 -14.36 16.31 -0.71
CA ARG A 31 -14.79 14.96 -0.35
C ARG A 31 -14.08 13.93 -1.22
N GLY A 32 -14.08 14.15 -2.54
CA GLY A 32 -13.37 13.31 -3.49
C GLY A 32 -11.86 13.28 -3.23
N THR A 33 -11.24 14.42 -2.90
CA THR A 33 -9.81 14.50 -2.55
C THR A 33 -9.46 13.59 -1.40
N VAL A 34 -10.16 13.73 -0.25
CA VAL A 34 -9.86 12.97 0.97
C VAL A 34 -10.11 11.48 0.76
N GLN A 35 -11.23 11.12 0.14
CA GLN A 35 -11.56 9.71 -0.12
C GLN A 35 -10.51 9.03 -1.01
N ASN A 36 -10.10 9.68 -2.11
CA ASN A 36 -9.10 9.09 -3.01
C ASN A 36 -7.69 9.09 -2.38
N ALA A 37 -7.36 10.07 -1.54
CA ALA A 37 -6.10 10.06 -0.79
C ALA A 37 -6.04 8.90 0.21
N GLN A 38 -7.14 8.63 0.93
CA GLN A 38 -7.23 7.49 1.84
C GLN A 38 -7.02 6.16 1.08
N PHE A 39 -7.67 5.98 -0.07
CA PHE A 39 -7.47 4.79 -0.90
C PHE A 39 -6.04 4.69 -1.45
N ALA A 40 -5.43 5.79 -1.86
CA ALA A 40 -4.03 5.77 -2.33
C ALA A 40 -3.09 5.23 -1.22
N ILE A 41 -3.30 5.63 0.03
CA ILE A 41 -2.52 5.14 1.18
C ILE A 41 -2.81 3.65 1.43
N GLU A 42 -4.08 3.26 1.50
CA GLU A 42 -4.49 1.86 1.74
C GLU A 42 -3.90 0.91 0.68
N LEU A 43 -4.03 1.26 -0.60
CA LEU A 43 -3.56 0.44 -1.72
C LEU A 43 -2.03 0.42 -1.80
N SER A 44 -1.35 1.49 -1.41
CA SER A 44 0.12 1.50 -1.30
C SER A 44 0.61 0.51 -0.24
N VAL A 45 -0.08 0.46 0.90
CA VAL A 45 0.22 -0.53 1.96
C VAL A 45 0.00 -1.95 1.45
N LYS A 46 -1.11 -2.21 0.73
CA LYS A 46 -1.37 -3.52 0.10
C LYS A 46 -0.32 -3.90 -0.95
N ALA A 47 0.21 -2.93 -1.71
CA ALA A 47 1.31 -3.17 -2.64
C ALA A 47 2.59 -3.63 -1.93
N ILE A 48 2.89 -3.06 -0.76
CA ILE A 48 4.02 -3.49 0.09
C ILE A 48 3.78 -4.90 0.62
N MET A 49 2.57 -5.17 1.13
CA MET A 49 2.22 -6.48 1.70
C MET A 49 2.29 -7.60 0.65
N ALA A 50 1.86 -7.31 -0.59
CA ALA A 50 1.89 -8.24 -1.72
C ALA A 50 3.28 -8.82 -2.04
N PHE A 51 4.37 -8.17 -1.63
CA PHE A 51 5.71 -8.75 -1.74
C PHE A 51 5.94 -9.95 -0.81
N PHE A 52 5.22 -9.99 0.32
CA PHE A 52 5.39 -11.00 1.35
C PHE A 52 4.29 -12.06 1.28
N GLU A 53 3.06 -11.64 1.03
CA GLU A 53 1.87 -12.50 0.98
C GLU A 53 0.68 -11.78 0.33
N GLU A 54 -0.35 -12.52 -0.08
CA GLU A 54 -1.55 -11.94 -0.68
C GLU A 54 -2.30 -11.03 0.31
N PRO A 55 -2.59 -9.76 -0.04
CA PRO A 55 -3.32 -8.87 0.86
C PRO A 55 -4.78 -9.26 1.01
N ASP A 56 -5.28 -9.22 2.24
CA ASP A 56 -6.68 -9.48 2.55
C ASP A 56 -7.61 -8.45 1.87
N TRP A 57 -8.77 -8.92 1.43
CA TRP A 57 -9.84 -8.08 0.89
C TRP A 57 -10.59 -7.32 2.00
N THR A 58 -9.90 -6.39 2.63
CA THR A 58 -10.38 -5.53 3.72
C THR A 58 -9.89 -4.09 3.57
N HIS A 59 -10.65 -3.11 4.06
CA HIS A 59 -10.24 -1.70 4.11
C HIS A 59 -9.31 -1.37 5.29
N ARG A 60 -8.97 -2.37 6.10
CA ARG A 60 -8.14 -2.24 7.30
C ARG A 60 -6.91 -3.15 7.23
N PRO A 61 -5.86 -2.74 6.50
CA PRO A 61 -4.66 -3.56 6.36
C PRO A 61 -3.76 -3.56 7.60
N ASP A 62 -4.09 -2.80 8.66
CA ASP A 62 -3.23 -2.60 9.83
C ASP A 62 -2.90 -3.89 10.59
N GLY A 63 -3.86 -4.82 10.71
CA GLY A 63 -3.65 -6.09 11.39
C GLY A 63 -2.68 -7.01 10.63
N GLN A 64 -2.94 -7.22 9.34
CA GLN A 64 -2.11 -8.06 8.49
C GLN A 64 -0.70 -7.46 8.31
N LEU A 65 -0.61 -6.15 8.10
CA LEU A 65 0.68 -5.45 8.01
C LEU A 65 1.52 -5.66 9.29
N ARG A 66 0.89 -5.53 10.47
CA ARG A 66 1.59 -5.72 11.75
C ARG A 66 2.13 -7.14 11.88
N ARG A 67 1.33 -8.14 11.51
CA ARG A 67 1.75 -9.54 11.51
C ARG A 67 2.95 -9.76 10.59
N ILE A 68 2.90 -9.26 9.35
CA ILE A 68 4.02 -9.35 8.40
C ILE A 68 5.28 -8.73 9.00
N VAL A 69 5.19 -7.53 9.58
CA VAL A 69 6.33 -6.85 10.20
C VAL A 69 6.89 -7.65 11.39
N GLU A 70 6.04 -8.25 12.21
CA GLU A 70 6.47 -9.07 13.35
C GLU A 70 7.15 -10.37 12.89
N GLU A 71 6.58 -11.08 11.93
CA GLU A 71 7.11 -12.33 11.38
C GLU A 71 8.41 -12.14 10.59
N ARG A 72 8.56 -10.99 9.92
CA ARG A 72 9.69 -10.67 9.04
C ARG A 72 10.70 -9.71 9.67
N ARG A 73 10.56 -9.38 10.95
CA ARG A 73 11.38 -8.38 11.64
C ARG A 73 12.88 -8.65 11.49
N GLU A 74 13.31 -9.87 11.77
CA GLU A 74 14.74 -10.23 11.73
C GLU A 74 15.26 -10.25 10.29
N GLU A 75 14.49 -10.78 9.33
CA GLU A 75 14.82 -10.73 7.89
C GLU A 75 15.00 -9.28 7.39
N MET A 76 14.12 -8.37 7.83
CA MET A 76 14.22 -6.94 7.49
C MET A 76 15.43 -6.28 8.15
N ARG A 77 15.77 -6.63 9.40
CA ARG A 77 16.97 -6.12 10.07
C ARG A 77 18.24 -6.56 9.36
N GLU A 78 18.39 -7.85 9.05
CA GLU A 78 19.55 -8.35 8.32
C GLU A 78 19.71 -7.66 6.96
N ARG A 79 18.59 -7.41 6.27
CA ARG A 79 18.60 -6.85 4.91
C ARG A 79 18.78 -5.33 4.85
N PHE A 80 18.36 -4.59 5.87
CA PHE A 80 18.27 -3.13 5.85
C PHE A 80 19.00 -2.41 7.00
N ASP A 81 19.33 -3.09 8.11
CA ASP A 81 20.07 -2.52 9.25
C ASP A 81 21.59 -2.79 9.18
N GLU A 82 22.11 -3.53 8.18
CA GLU A 82 23.55 -3.53 7.92
C GLU A 82 23.99 -2.15 7.40
N PRO A 83 24.98 -1.49 8.02
CA PRO A 83 25.53 -0.25 7.51
C PRO A 83 26.19 -0.52 6.15
N ARG A 84 25.59 0.03 5.08
CA ARG A 84 26.22 0.09 3.76
C ARG A 84 27.45 0.98 3.76
#